data_AF-A0A286A1Q7-F1
#
_entry.id   AF-A0A286A1Q7-F1
#
_cell.length_a   1.000
_cell.length_b   1.000
_cell.length_c   1.000
_cell.angle_alpha   90.00
_cell.angle_beta   90.00
_cell.angle_gamma   90.00
#
_symmetry.space_group_name_H-M   'P 1'
#
loop_
_entity.id
_entity.type
_entity.pdbx_description
1 polymer ?
#
loop_
_entity_poly.entity_id
_entity_poly.type
_entity_poly.pdbx_seq_one_letter_code
_entity_poly.pdbx_strand_id
1 'polypeptide(L)'
;MIKMQSLIGIATEWACLSDDKKYRNQHNGRLLMIRKLNERLLQGRELIAAGKFNEADEILGKLKSENPLSQDVARLWCSLAMRTGRTAEVPAYAAAIYDHVQGDFYKAHWAHVLGTASFILLDLPVSQAHFTTALNHLMALAKSGKIPPQKGKTKPLRSKTNVFSSGEAEKLLWTTCAKLARLDIPAFPFAGTLLGLVRNGCLLDFDKDIDIAVQMQSWDACCAALEQAGWEKVPMRIQYANYRDYVHPELGITLDVCGLQDRGKQIVGGFALPGYPDDYQRVSVFPKFDLIQKDTEYGAVWFPRQPEKILRAFYGDWRTPNPNWDTVVSALNLENFTLLVRCYAYHRLIQHWLLGNLAKAWCYAHQIVLKDPDDVLALRGRQWMERAMVRLNRELPTWPKNQVQKRIYTRMVADLFHEGHINFLRAARALGTHLTVCVVSDERVMENKGKLPVMKQAERAAVVAACKYVDAVMTETPPGVTPEYMLRNGFDIYTFACASEQERQEKYKLCHMLPAEMIQELSYTPGISTSDLVMRIQEGAGRKHTGAKNGLHISE
;
A
#
# COMPACT_ATOMS: atom_id res chain seq x y z
N MET A 1 3.86 -6.00 -13.31
CA MET A 1 3.24 -5.50 -12.06
C MET A 1 2.12 -6.45 -11.57
N ILE A 2 1.74 -6.44 -10.28
CA ILE A 2 0.54 -7.18 -9.84
C ILE A 2 -0.68 -6.29 -10.14
N LYS A 3 -1.48 -6.71 -11.12
CA LYS A 3 -2.62 -5.95 -11.63
C LYS A 3 -3.71 -5.85 -10.56
N MET A 4 -4.32 -4.67 -10.38
CA MET A 4 -5.57 -4.51 -9.61
C MET A 4 -6.68 -5.44 -10.10
N GLN A 5 -6.56 -5.99 -11.31
CA GLN A 5 -7.47 -6.96 -11.90
C GLN A 5 -7.27 -8.39 -11.40
N SER A 6 -6.12 -8.72 -10.78
CA SER A 6 -5.72 -10.08 -10.38
C SER A 6 -6.29 -10.59 -9.04
N LEU A 7 -7.47 -10.11 -8.63
CA LEU A 7 -8.05 -10.32 -7.30
C LEU A 7 -8.58 -11.74 -7.03
N ILE A 8 -8.77 -12.57 -8.05
CA ILE A 8 -9.37 -13.92 -7.91
C ILE A 8 -8.29 -15.02 -7.90
N GLY A 9 -7.18 -14.77 -7.19
CA GLY A 9 -6.18 -15.82 -6.96
C GLY A 9 -6.68 -16.92 -6.01
N ILE A 10 -7.54 -16.57 -5.05
CA ILE A 10 -7.93 -17.50 -3.97
C ILE A 10 -8.87 -18.60 -4.43
N ALA A 11 -9.84 -18.30 -5.29
CA ALA A 11 -10.96 -19.21 -5.48
C ALA A 11 -10.62 -20.44 -6.36
N THR A 12 -9.49 -20.40 -7.08
CA THR A 12 -8.86 -21.59 -7.72
C THR A 12 -7.77 -22.21 -6.84
N GLU A 13 -7.04 -21.42 -6.05
CA GLU A 13 -5.94 -21.92 -5.22
C GLU A 13 -6.41 -22.62 -3.92
N TRP A 14 -7.61 -22.34 -3.41
CA TRP A 14 -8.10 -22.90 -2.13
C TRP A 14 -8.81 -24.23 -2.23
N ALA A 15 -9.12 -24.67 -3.44
CA ALA A 15 -9.80 -25.93 -3.64
C ALA A 15 -8.90 -27.15 -3.28
N CYS A 16 -7.63 -26.94 -2.90
CA CYS A 16 -6.72 -27.97 -2.39
C CYS A 16 -6.78 -28.23 -0.86
N LEU A 17 -7.67 -27.56 -0.10
CA LEU A 17 -7.76 -27.67 1.37
C LEU A 17 -8.78 -28.71 1.88
N SER A 18 -9.38 -29.53 1.02
CA SER A 18 -10.11 -30.71 1.49
C SER A 18 -9.08 -31.74 1.99
N ASP A 19 -8.67 -31.61 3.24
CA ASP A 19 -7.74 -32.52 3.89
C ASP A 19 -8.37 -33.92 3.95
N ASP A 20 -7.75 -34.83 3.21
CA ASP A 20 -8.17 -36.19 2.86
C ASP A 20 -8.03 -37.18 4.05
N LYS A 21 -8.17 -36.71 5.29
CA LYS A 21 -7.75 -37.45 6.51
C LYS A 21 -8.80 -37.62 7.60
N LYS A 22 -10.10 -37.42 7.32
CA LYS A 22 -11.17 -37.63 8.33
C LYS A 22 -12.25 -38.65 8.04
N TYR A 23 -12.14 -39.46 6.98
CA TYR A 23 -13.14 -40.50 6.70
C TYR A 23 -12.51 -41.88 6.52
N ARG A 24 -11.87 -42.41 7.57
CA ARG A 24 -11.76 -43.85 7.76
C ARG A 24 -12.79 -44.26 8.80
N ASN A 25 -13.76 -45.05 8.34
CA ASN A 25 -14.85 -45.70 9.06
C ASN A 25 -16.19 -44.93 9.09
N GLN A 26 -17.00 -45.09 8.02
CA GLN A 26 -18.44 -45.47 8.07
C GLN A 26 -19.10 -45.51 6.67
N HIS A 27 -19.85 -46.60 6.42
CA HIS A 27 -20.83 -46.90 5.36
C HIS A 27 -20.52 -46.60 3.87
N ASN A 28 -20.49 -47.67 3.05
CA ASN A 28 -20.21 -47.70 1.60
C ASN A 28 -21.05 -46.76 0.72
N GLY A 29 -22.30 -46.44 1.08
CA GLY A 29 -23.17 -45.55 0.29
C GLY A 29 -22.78 -44.06 0.36
N ARG A 30 -22.37 -43.60 1.54
CA ARG A 30 -21.97 -42.19 1.78
C ARG A 30 -20.62 -41.88 1.13
N LEU A 31 -19.71 -42.85 1.12
CA LEU A 31 -18.41 -42.77 0.44
C LEU A 31 -18.57 -42.61 -1.08
N LEU A 32 -19.54 -43.29 -1.70
CA LEU A 32 -19.78 -43.17 -3.14
C LEU A 32 -20.32 -41.79 -3.54
N MET A 33 -21.24 -41.22 -2.75
CA MET A 33 -21.73 -39.84 -2.96
C MET A 33 -20.61 -38.80 -2.78
N ILE A 34 -19.77 -38.95 -1.76
CA ILE A 34 -18.63 -38.06 -1.52
C ILE A 34 -17.62 -38.13 -2.67
N ARG A 35 -17.32 -39.33 -3.18
CA ARG A 35 -16.44 -39.51 -4.35
C ARG A 35 -16.99 -38.83 -5.60
N LYS A 36 -18.28 -39.04 -5.91
CA LYS A 36 -18.93 -38.39 -7.06
C LYS A 36 -18.94 -36.86 -6.96
N LEU A 37 -19.14 -36.30 -5.76
CA LEU A 37 -19.04 -34.85 -5.53
C LEU A 37 -17.61 -34.35 -5.77
N ASN A 38 -16.61 -35.03 -5.23
CA ASN A 38 -15.20 -34.66 -5.39
C ASN A 38 -14.74 -34.73 -6.85
N GLU A 39 -15.16 -35.75 -7.60
CA GLU A 39 -14.86 -35.87 -9.04
C GLU A 39 -15.45 -34.70 -9.84
N ARG A 40 -16.71 -34.33 -9.58
CA ARG A 40 -17.35 -33.19 -10.26
C ARG A 40 -16.74 -31.85 -9.87
N LEU A 41 -16.33 -31.68 -8.61
CA LEU A 41 -15.60 -30.49 -8.15
C LEU A 41 -14.21 -30.39 -8.80
N LEU A 42 -13.51 -31.52 -8.97
CA LEU A 42 -12.23 -31.56 -9.67
C LEU A 42 -12.42 -31.20 -11.14
N GLN A 43 -13.40 -31.79 -11.82
CA GLN A 43 -13.75 -31.47 -13.20
C GLN A 43 -14.08 -29.97 -13.38
N GLY A 44 -14.93 -29.41 -12.51
CA GLY A 44 -15.24 -27.98 -12.54
C GLY A 44 -14.00 -27.09 -12.37
N ARG A 45 -13.05 -27.50 -11.51
CA ARG A 45 -11.79 -26.78 -11.32
C ARG A 45 -10.89 -26.83 -12.56
N GLU A 46 -10.77 -28.00 -13.19
CA GLU A 46 -9.98 -28.18 -14.40
C GLU A 46 -10.54 -27.35 -15.57
N LEU A 47 -11.87 -27.31 -15.71
CA LEU A 47 -12.54 -26.47 -16.70
C LEU A 47 -12.30 -24.97 -16.46
N ILE A 48 -12.38 -24.52 -15.20
CA ILE A 48 -12.03 -23.14 -14.84
C ILE A 48 -10.56 -22.83 -15.17
N ALA A 49 -9.65 -23.76 -14.89
CA ALA A 49 -8.22 -23.59 -15.17
C ALA A 49 -7.94 -23.57 -16.69
N ALA A 50 -8.72 -24.31 -17.48
CA ALA A 50 -8.65 -24.35 -18.93
C ALA A 50 -9.39 -23.17 -19.61
N GLY A 51 -10.01 -22.25 -18.87
CA GLY A 51 -10.79 -21.14 -19.43
C GLY A 51 -12.15 -21.53 -20.01
N LYS A 52 -12.59 -22.78 -19.82
CA LYS A 52 -13.86 -23.33 -20.32
C LYS A 52 -15.01 -22.97 -19.38
N PHE A 53 -15.34 -21.69 -19.31
CA PHE A 53 -16.24 -21.16 -18.29
C PHE A 53 -17.70 -21.62 -18.42
N ASN A 54 -18.21 -21.83 -19.64
CA ASN A 54 -19.58 -22.29 -19.86
C ASN A 54 -19.76 -23.74 -19.36
N GLU A 55 -18.84 -24.64 -19.74
CA GLU A 55 -18.84 -26.04 -19.27
C GLU A 55 -18.70 -26.10 -17.73
N ALA A 56 -17.84 -25.24 -17.16
CA ALA A 56 -17.69 -25.15 -15.71
C ALA A 56 -18.99 -24.68 -15.03
N ASP A 57 -19.73 -23.76 -15.65
CA ASP A 57 -20.95 -23.22 -15.08
C ASP A 57 -22.07 -24.24 -14.99
N GLU A 58 -22.26 -25.05 -16.04
CA GLU A 58 -23.27 -26.11 -16.04
C GLU A 58 -23.05 -27.10 -14.87
N ILE A 59 -21.80 -27.50 -14.66
CA ILE A 59 -21.44 -28.42 -13.58
C ILE A 59 -21.63 -27.76 -12.22
N LEU A 60 -21.08 -26.55 -12.03
CA LEU A 60 -21.08 -25.87 -10.73
C LEU A 60 -22.45 -25.32 -10.34
N GLY A 61 -23.27 -24.91 -11.31
CA GLY A 61 -24.66 -24.49 -11.10
C GLY A 61 -25.50 -25.64 -10.54
N LYS A 62 -25.41 -26.84 -11.16
CA LYS A 62 -26.08 -28.03 -10.64
C LYS A 62 -25.57 -28.43 -9.25
N LEU A 63 -24.26 -28.38 -9.03
CA LEU A 63 -23.68 -28.66 -7.71
C LEU A 63 -24.13 -27.66 -6.64
N LYS A 64 -24.28 -26.37 -6.97
CA LYS A 64 -24.79 -25.32 -6.07
C LYS A 64 -26.23 -25.62 -5.65
N SER A 65 -27.09 -26.04 -6.57
CA SER A 65 -28.48 -26.43 -6.24
C SER A 65 -28.54 -27.70 -5.39
N GLU A 66 -27.71 -28.70 -5.69
CA GLU A 66 -27.67 -29.97 -4.94
C GLU A 66 -27.03 -29.83 -3.55
N ASN A 67 -26.07 -28.92 -3.38
CA ASN A 67 -25.26 -28.77 -2.17
C ASN A 67 -25.10 -27.29 -1.77
N PRO A 68 -26.20 -26.58 -1.46
CA PRO A 68 -26.18 -25.13 -1.31
C PRO A 68 -25.21 -24.64 -0.23
N LEU A 69 -25.07 -25.36 0.89
CA LEU A 69 -24.18 -24.94 1.99
C LEU A 69 -22.75 -25.52 1.91
N SER A 70 -22.40 -26.21 0.82
CA SER A 70 -21.04 -26.76 0.66
C SER A 70 -20.02 -25.65 0.37
N GLN A 71 -19.02 -25.52 1.25
CA GLN A 71 -17.96 -24.54 1.07
C GLN A 71 -17.15 -24.76 -0.22
N ASP A 72 -16.88 -26.01 -0.60
CA ASP A 72 -16.06 -26.31 -1.78
C ASP A 72 -16.80 -25.97 -3.07
N VAL A 73 -18.11 -26.26 -3.13
CA VAL A 73 -18.99 -25.83 -4.23
C VAL A 73 -19.04 -24.31 -4.29
N ALA A 74 -19.31 -23.67 -3.16
CA ALA A 74 -19.43 -22.22 -3.09
C ALA A 74 -18.14 -21.50 -3.50
N ARG A 75 -16.96 -22.00 -3.11
CA ARG A 75 -15.67 -21.42 -3.50
C ARG A 75 -15.48 -21.44 -5.02
N LEU A 76 -15.68 -22.60 -5.66
CA LEU A 76 -15.52 -22.72 -7.11
C LEU A 76 -16.57 -21.91 -7.87
N TRP A 77 -17.83 -21.96 -7.41
CA TRP A 77 -18.90 -21.21 -8.05
C TRP A 77 -18.68 -19.69 -7.94
N CYS A 78 -18.34 -19.18 -6.75
CA CYS A 78 -18.02 -17.76 -6.58
C CYS A 78 -16.78 -17.37 -7.39
N SER A 79 -15.77 -18.25 -7.50
CA SER A 79 -14.62 -18.05 -8.40
C SER A 79 -15.06 -17.80 -9.84
N LEU A 80 -15.97 -18.63 -10.32
CA LEU A 80 -16.46 -18.60 -11.69
C LEU A 80 -17.33 -17.37 -11.92
N ALA A 81 -18.29 -17.12 -11.03
CA ALA A 81 -19.20 -15.98 -11.13
C ALA A 81 -18.47 -14.64 -11.22
N MET A 82 -17.42 -14.46 -10.40
CA MET A 82 -16.56 -13.26 -10.45
C MET A 82 -15.70 -13.15 -11.74
N ARG A 83 -15.57 -14.21 -12.52
CA ARG A 83 -14.85 -14.25 -13.81
C ARG A 83 -15.78 -14.11 -15.02
N THR A 84 -17.06 -14.44 -14.88
CA THR A 84 -18.02 -14.51 -16.00
C THR A 84 -19.10 -13.43 -15.91
N GLY A 85 -18.79 -12.25 -15.35
CA GLY A 85 -19.74 -11.13 -15.29
C GLY A 85 -20.92 -11.31 -14.33
N ARG A 86 -20.93 -12.35 -13.48
CA ARG A 86 -22.00 -12.65 -12.51
C ARG A 86 -21.62 -12.31 -11.07
N THR A 87 -20.68 -11.39 -10.89
CA THR A 87 -20.20 -10.97 -9.57
C THR A 87 -21.34 -10.52 -8.64
N ALA A 88 -22.39 -9.91 -9.18
CA ALA A 88 -23.54 -9.43 -8.40
C ALA A 88 -24.30 -10.55 -7.64
N GLU A 89 -24.17 -11.81 -8.07
CA GLU A 89 -24.81 -12.95 -7.39
C GLU A 89 -23.97 -13.50 -6.22
N VAL A 90 -22.69 -13.14 -6.16
CA VAL A 90 -21.74 -13.67 -5.17
C VAL A 90 -22.06 -13.20 -3.75
N PRO A 91 -22.40 -11.93 -3.46
CA PRO A 91 -22.66 -11.47 -2.10
C PRO A 91 -23.73 -12.28 -1.36
N ALA A 92 -24.88 -12.52 -2.00
CA ALA A 92 -25.97 -13.27 -1.38
C ALA A 92 -25.53 -14.71 -1.05
N TYR A 93 -24.82 -15.36 -1.97
CA TYR A 93 -24.39 -16.74 -1.76
C TYR A 93 -23.27 -16.85 -0.72
N ALA A 94 -22.25 -15.99 -0.82
CA ALA A 94 -21.14 -15.97 0.12
C ALA A 94 -21.57 -15.59 1.55
N ALA A 95 -22.59 -14.73 1.71
CA ALA A 95 -23.15 -14.38 3.01
C ALA A 95 -23.82 -15.60 3.67
N ALA A 96 -24.63 -16.37 2.92
CA ALA A 96 -25.24 -17.60 3.44
C ALA A 96 -24.20 -18.62 3.93
N ILE A 97 -23.08 -18.77 3.19
CA ILE A 97 -21.98 -19.63 3.64
C ILE A 97 -21.27 -19.03 4.84
N TYR A 98 -21.00 -17.72 4.83
CA TYR A 98 -20.38 -17.03 5.96
C TYR A 98 -21.14 -17.31 7.24
N ASP A 99 -22.47 -17.18 7.26
CA ASP A 99 -23.32 -17.45 8.43
C ASP A 99 -23.29 -18.91 8.87
N HIS A 100 -23.25 -19.84 7.92
CA HIS A 100 -23.21 -21.28 8.18
C HIS A 100 -21.89 -21.76 8.80
N VAL A 101 -20.75 -21.23 8.35
CA VAL A 101 -19.43 -21.72 8.81
C VAL A 101 -19.08 -21.25 10.21
N GLN A 102 -18.26 -22.04 10.91
CA GLN A 102 -17.77 -21.73 12.27
C GLN A 102 -16.26 -21.62 12.29
N GLY A 103 -15.73 -20.76 13.16
CA GLY A 103 -14.30 -20.55 13.36
C GLY A 103 -13.71 -19.42 12.53
N ASP A 104 -12.80 -18.66 13.14
CA ASP A 104 -12.23 -17.43 12.59
C ASP A 104 -11.57 -17.61 11.22
N PHE A 105 -10.93 -18.75 10.98
CA PHE A 105 -10.29 -19.02 9.68
C PHE A 105 -11.31 -19.03 8.52
N TYR A 106 -12.41 -19.76 8.68
CA TYR A 106 -13.45 -19.87 7.65
C TYR A 106 -14.24 -18.56 7.53
N LYS A 107 -14.56 -17.92 8.66
CA LYS A 107 -15.21 -16.59 8.66
C LYS A 107 -14.34 -15.55 7.96
N ALA A 108 -13.03 -15.51 8.22
CA ALA A 108 -12.10 -14.62 7.54
C ALA A 108 -12.08 -14.85 6.01
N HIS A 109 -12.07 -16.11 5.59
CA HIS A 109 -12.10 -16.47 4.18
C HIS A 109 -13.38 -15.97 3.49
N TRP A 110 -14.54 -16.23 4.06
CA TRP A 110 -15.81 -15.81 3.45
C TRP A 110 -16.04 -14.31 3.51
N ALA A 111 -15.59 -13.63 4.57
CA ALA A 111 -15.53 -12.16 4.59
C ALA A 111 -14.59 -11.61 3.51
N HIS A 112 -13.47 -12.27 3.21
CA HIS A 112 -12.60 -11.87 2.10
C HIS A 112 -13.25 -12.08 0.73
N VAL A 113 -14.00 -13.17 0.53
CA VAL A 113 -14.79 -13.40 -0.70
C VAL A 113 -15.84 -12.31 -0.89
N LEU A 114 -16.61 -11.99 0.16
CA LEU A 114 -17.58 -10.88 0.16
C LEU A 114 -16.92 -9.56 -0.20
N GLY A 115 -15.84 -9.19 0.50
CA GLY A 115 -15.11 -7.95 0.23
C GLY A 115 -14.53 -7.88 -1.18
N THR A 116 -14.08 -9.01 -1.74
CA THR A 116 -13.56 -9.09 -3.11
C THR A 116 -14.66 -8.92 -4.15
N ALA A 117 -15.84 -9.52 -3.93
CA ALA A 117 -16.98 -9.33 -4.82
C ALA A 117 -17.44 -7.86 -4.82
N SER A 118 -17.61 -7.25 -3.65
CA SER A 118 -17.93 -5.82 -3.53
C SER A 118 -16.87 -4.91 -4.17
N PHE A 119 -15.58 -5.27 -4.05
CA PHE A 119 -14.50 -4.53 -4.72
C PHE A 119 -14.64 -4.54 -6.24
N ILE A 120 -14.92 -5.71 -6.83
CA ILE A 120 -15.11 -5.86 -8.29
C ILE A 120 -16.34 -5.08 -8.74
N LEU A 121 -17.40 -5.03 -7.92
CA LEU A 121 -18.61 -4.23 -8.16
C LEU A 121 -18.41 -2.72 -7.89
N LEU A 122 -17.21 -2.31 -7.45
CA LEU A 122 -16.89 -0.94 -7.06
C LEU A 122 -17.82 -0.42 -5.93
N ASP A 123 -18.29 -1.29 -5.05
CA ASP A 123 -18.87 -0.91 -3.75
C ASP A 123 -17.76 -0.94 -2.70
N LEU A 124 -16.93 0.11 -2.72
CA LEU A 124 -15.71 0.15 -1.90
C LEU A 124 -15.98 0.28 -0.40
N PRO A 125 -16.99 1.02 0.09
CA PRO A 125 -17.32 1.05 1.52
C PRO A 125 -17.72 -0.34 2.05
N VAL A 126 -18.58 -1.07 1.33
CA VAL A 126 -18.95 -2.44 1.72
C VAL A 126 -17.75 -3.38 1.62
N SER A 127 -16.91 -3.22 0.58
CA SER A 127 -15.66 -3.95 0.44
C SER A 127 -14.74 -3.75 1.65
N GLN A 128 -14.53 -2.50 2.07
CA GLN A 128 -13.71 -2.16 3.23
C GLN A 128 -14.26 -2.76 4.53
N ALA A 129 -15.58 -2.72 4.72
CA ALA A 129 -16.24 -3.29 5.89
C ALA A 129 -15.99 -4.81 5.97
N HIS A 130 -16.17 -5.53 4.86
CA HIS A 130 -15.91 -6.97 4.80
C HIS A 130 -14.42 -7.32 4.99
N PHE A 131 -13.51 -6.55 4.40
CA PHE A 131 -12.07 -6.73 4.62
C PHE A 131 -11.66 -6.46 6.06
N THR A 132 -12.28 -5.47 6.71
CA THR A 132 -12.09 -5.20 8.15
C THR A 132 -12.55 -6.40 8.98
N THR A 133 -13.71 -6.97 8.69
CA THR A 133 -14.20 -8.20 9.32
C THR A 133 -13.23 -9.37 9.14
N ALA A 134 -12.71 -9.56 7.91
CA ALA A 134 -11.74 -10.62 7.63
C ALA A 134 -10.45 -10.45 8.44
N LEU A 135 -9.94 -9.22 8.55
CA LEU A 135 -8.75 -8.90 9.34
C LEU A 135 -8.96 -9.15 10.83
N ASN A 136 -10.12 -8.79 11.37
CA ASN A 136 -10.46 -9.03 12.77
C ASN A 136 -10.48 -10.53 13.09
N HIS A 137 -11.05 -11.36 12.23
CA HIS A 137 -11.01 -12.81 12.38
C HIS A 137 -9.58 -13.36 12.29
N LEU A 138 -8.76 -12.90 11.34
CA LEU A 138 -7.36 -13.32 11.23
C LEU A 138 -6.54 -12.95 12.48
N MET A 139 -6.76 -11.77 13.04
CA MET A 139 -6.14 -11.35 14.30
C MET A 139 -6.62 -12.19 15.49
N ALA A 140 -7.92 -12.50 15.57
CA ALA A 140 -8.48 -13.38 16.60
C ALA A 140 -7.87 -14.80 16.51
N LEU A 141 -7.73 -15.34 15.30
CA LEU A 141 -7.07 -16.61 15.03
C LEU A 141 -5.61 -16.59 15.52
N ALA A 142 -4.84 -15.55 15.15
CA ALA A 142 -3.46 -15.37 15.58
C ALA A 142 -3.33 -15.24 17.11
N LYS A 143 -4.25 -14.50 17.75
CA LYS A 143 -4.34 -14.34 19.20
C LYS A 143 -4.59 -15.67 19.91
N SER A 144 -5.34 -16.59 19.30
CA SER A 144 -5.55 -17.95 19.82
C SER A 144 -4.35 -18.89 19.66
N GLY A 145 -3.23 -18.40 19.10
CA GLY A 145 -2.03 -19.21 18.82
C GLY A 145 -2.13 -20.06 17.55
N LYS A 146 -3.20 -19.89 16.76
CA LYS A 146 -3.37 -20.58 15.48
C LYS A 146 -2.93 -19.67 14.32
N ILE A 147 -2.52 -20.26 13.22
CA ILE A 147 -2.27 -19.54 11.97
C ILE A 147 -2.94 -20.27 10.82
N PRO A 148 -3.27 -19.56 9.72
CA PRO A 148 -3.67 -20.21 8.49
C PRO A 148 -2.61 -21.21 8.02
N PRO A 149 -3.01 -22.38 7.48
CA PRO A 149 -2.08 -23.39 6.99
C PRO A 149 -1.26 -22.83 5.83
N GLN A 150 0.05 -22.99 5.89
CA GLN A 150 0.93 -22.56 4.80
C GLN A 150 0.86 -23.55 3.66
N LYS A 151 0.44 -23.08 2.48
CA LYS A 151 0.47 -23.92 1.28
C LYS A 151 1.92 -24.15 0.86
N GLY A 152 2.28 -25.40 0.58
CA GLY A 152 3.56 -25.70 -0.08
C GLY A 152 3.64 -24.94 -1.40
N LYS A 153 4.81 -24.38 -1.72
CA LYS A 153 5.05 -23.79 -3.06
C LYS A 153 4.86 -24.92 -4.07
N THR A 154 3.77 -24.92 -4.84
CA THR A 154 3.71 -25.70 -6.07
C THR A 154 4.86 -25.20 -6.94
N LYS A 155 5.87 -26.05 -7.18
CA LYS A 155 6.93 -25.74 -8.14
C LYS A 155 6.22 -25.35 -9.44
N PRO A 156 6.49 -24.17 -10.01
CA PRO A 156 5.95 -23.85 -11.33
C PRO A 156 6.44 -24.95 -12.27
N LEU A 157 5.54 -25.47 -13.10
CA LEU A 157 5.91 -26.36 -14.20
C LEU A 157 6.89 -25.56 -15.09
N ARG A 158 8.19 -25.82 -14.94
CA ARG A 158 9.22 -25.23 -15.80
C ARG A 158 9.18 -25.99 -17.11
N SER A 159 8.45 -25.49 -18.09
CA SER A 159 8.64 -25.88 -19.49
C SER A 159 8.18 -24.75 -20.42
N LYS A 160 9.09 -23.79 -20.65
CA LYS A 160 9.26 -22.95 -21.85
C LYS A 160 10.44 -22.01 -21.54
N THR A 161 11.28 -21.74 -22.53
CA THR A 161 12.36 -20.74 -22.43
C THR A 161 11.75 -19.41 -21.97
N ASN A 162 12.32 -18.79 -20.95
CA ASN A 162 11.79 -17.53 -20.44
C ASN A 162 11.92 -16.44 -21.51
N VAL A 163 10.79 -15.97 -22.02
CA VAL A 163 10.73 -15.05 -23.17
C VAL A 163 11.47 -13.73 -22.87
N PHE A 164 11.47 -13.30 -21.60
CA PHE A 164 12.23 -12.13 -21.15
C PHE A 164 13.74 -12.37 -21.17
N SER A 165 14.19 -13.54 -20.71
CA SER A 165 15.62 -13.92 -20.76
C SER A 165 16.12 -14.26 -22.16
N SER A 166 15.22 -14.55 -23.11
CA SER A 166 15.57 -14.85 -24.50
C SER A 166 15.77 -13.62 -25.39
N GLY A 167 15.39 -12.43 -24.94
CA GLY A 167 15.41 -11.19 -25.72
C GLY A 167 14.18 -10.96 -26.61
N GLU A 168 13.35 -11.97 -26.86
CA GLU A 168 12.14 -11.84 -27.69
C GLU A 168 11.13 -10.81 -27.11
N ALA A 169 11.00 -10.71 -25.79
CA ALA A 169 10.14 -9.70 -25.16
C ALA A 169 10.64 -8.27 -25.44
N GLU A 170 11.96 -8.07 -25.41
CA GLU A 170 12.58 -6.77 -25.65
C GLU A 170 12.48 -6.38 -27.12
N LYS A 171 12.71 -7.34 -28.03
CA LYS A 171 12.45 -7.17 -29.47
C LYS A 171 11.01 -6.78 -29.75
N LEU A 172 10.04 -7.43 -29.11
CA LEU A 172 8.62 -7.11 -29.26
C LEU A 172 8.30 -5.70 -28.74
N LEU A 173 8.85 -5.31 -27.58
CA LEU A 173 8.73 -3.95 -27.05
C LEU A 173 9.21 -2.92 -28.07
N TRP A 174 10.46 -3.05 -28.54
CA TRP A 174 11.04 -2.05 -29.42
C TRP A 174 10.37 -2.00 -30.79
N THR A 175 9.99 -3.15 -31.35
CA THR A 175 9.20 -3.21 -32.59
C THR A 175 7.85 -2.51 -32.42
N THR A 176 7.19 -2.71 -31.29
CA THR A 176 5.90 -2.05 -30.98
C THR A 176 6.08 -0.54 -30.84
N CYS A 177 7.06 -0.08 -30.05
CA CYS A 177 7.36 1.35 -29.89
C CYS A 177 7.75 2.02 -31.20
N ALA A 178 8.53 1.36 -32.07
CA ALA A 178 8.93 1.90 -33.36
C ALA A 178 7.72 2.04 -34.32
N LYS A 179 6.80 1.08 -34.31
CA LYS A 179 5.53 1.20 -35.07
C LYS A 179 4.69 2.39 -34.59
N LEU A 180 4.54 2.55 -33.27
CA LEU A 180 3.80 3.68 -32.69
C LEU A 180 4.47 5.02 -33.03
N ALA A 181 5.80 5.11 -32.95
CA ALA A 181 6.54 6.32 -33.28
C ALA A 181 6.39 6.74 -34.75
N ARG A 182 6.33 5.78 -35.70
CA ARG A 182 6.06 6.08 -37.12
C ARG A 182 4.67 6.69 -37.37
N LEU A 183 3.73 6.47 -36.46
CA LEU A 183 2.39 7.06 -36.48
C LEU A 183 2.32 8.38 -35.68
N ASP A 184 3.46 8.93 -35.28
CA ASP A 184 3.58 10.10 -34.40
C ASP A 184 2.86 9.92 -33.04
N ILE A 185 2.80 8.68 -32.55
CA ILE A 185 2.23 8.35 -31.24
C ILE A 185 3.39 8.30 -30.23
N PRO A 186 3.49 9.24 -29.28
CA PRO A 186 4.58 9.33 -28.32
C PRO A 186 4.45 8.33 -27.17
N ALA A 187 4.36 7.04 -27.50
CA ALA A 187 4.36 5.95 -26.54
C ALA A 187 5.79 5.52 -26.22
N PHE A 188 6.08 5.27 -24.93
CA PHE A 188 7.44 5.00 -24.46
C PHE A 188 7.47 3.94 -23.35
N PRO A 189 8.60 3.22 -23.16
CA PRO A 189 8.75 2.27 -22.05
C PRO A 189 8.52 2.93 -20.69
N PHE A 190 7.77 2.27 -19.81
CA PHE A 190 7.34 2.84 -18.53
C PHE A 190 7.51 1.86 -17.36
N ALA A 191 7.28 2.32 -16.12
CA ALA A 191 7.25 1.50 -14.91
C ALA A 191 8.37 0.42 -14.81
N GLY A 192 8.02 -0.87 -14.74
CA GLY A 192 8.97 -1.97 -14.58
C GLY A 192 9.86 -2.16 -15.81
N THR A 193 9.29 -1.96 -16.99
CA THR A 193 10.03 -1.98 -18.26
C THR A 193 11.09 -0.89 -18.33
N LEU A 194 10.74 0.36 -17.99
CA LEU A 194 11.72 1.45 -17.93
C LEU A 194 12.79 1.19 -16.87
N LEU A 195 12.41 0.63 -15.72
CA LEU A 195 13.34 0.27 -14.66
C LEU A 195 14.38 -0.75 -15.15
N GLY A 196 13.94 -1.81 -15.84
CA GLY A 196 14.83 -2.80 -16.44
C GLY A 196 15.81 -2.14 -17.42
N LEU A 197 15.29 -1.46 -18.43
CA LEU A 197 16.10 -0.84 -19.48
C LEU A 197 17.15 0.14 -18.94
N VAL A 198 16.80 0.94 -17.92
CA VAL A 198 17.70 1.98 -17.38
C VAL A 198 18.67 1.42 -16.34
N ARG A 199 18.24 0.46 -15.50
CA ARG A 199 19.08 -0.10 -14.45
C ARG A 199 19.99 -1.22 -14.94
N ASN A 200 19.45 -2.10 -15.79
CA ASN A 200 20.10 -3.33 -16.21
C ASN A 200 20.57 -3.27 -17.68
N GLY A 201 20.10 -2.28 -18.46
CA GLY A 201 20.37 -2.19 -19.89
C GLY A 201 19.49 -3.11 -20.75
N CYS A 202 18.62 -3.91 -20.12
CA CYS A 202 17.70 -4.85 -20.75
C CYS A 202 16.46 -5.07 -19.87
N LEU A 203 15.43 -5.75 -20.38
CA LEU A 203 14.27 -6.14 -19.57
C LEU A 203 14.66 -7.07 -18.40
N LEU A 204 13.90 -7.02 -17.31
CA LEU A 204 14.17 -7.86 -16.14
C LEU A 204 13.76 -9.31 -16.42
N ASP A 205 14.66 -10.26 -16.17
CA ASP A 205 14.41 -11.69 -16.44
C ASP A 205 13.14 -12.24 -15.76
N PHE A 206 12.74 -11.68 -14.62
CA PHE A 206 11.60 -12.16 -13.86
C PHE A 206 10.29 -11.40 -14.13
N ASP A 207 10.31 -10.42 -15.03
CA ASP A 207 9.10 -9.71 -15.44
C ASP A 207 8.16 -10.65 -16.19
N LYS A 208 6.88 -10.28 -16.20
CA LYS A 208 5.78 -11.06 -16.80
C LYS A 208 4.97 -10.26 -17.80
N ASP A 209 5.25 -8.97 -17.87
CA ASP A 209 4.53 -7.95 -18.62
C ASP A 209 5.51 -6.89 -19.10
N ILE A 210 5.17 -6.27 -20.23
CA ILE A 210 5.81 -5.07 -20.76
C ILE A 210 4.92 -3.90 -20.38
N ASP A 211 5.51 -2.79 -19.95
CA ASP A 211 4.82 -1.58 -19.52
C ASP A 211 5.18 -0.45 -20.49
N ILE A 212 4.18 0.19 -21.08
CA ILE A 212 4.35 1.44 -21.82
C ILE A 212 3.43 2.52 -21.28
N ALA A 213 3.78 3.78 -21.54
CA ALA A 213 2.93 4.92 -21.27
C ALA A 213 2.74 5.80 -22.49
N VAL A 214 1.61 6.49 -22.55
CA VAL A 214 1.27 7.46 -23.60
C VAL A 214 0.49 8.62 -22.99
N GLN A 215 0.61 9.81 -23.56
CA GLN A 215 -0.20 10.96 -23.17
C GLN A 215 -1.67 10.73 -23.55
N MET A 216 -2.61 11.20 -22.72
CA MET A 216 -4.05 10.97 -22.93
C MET A 216 -4.56 11.54 -24.26
N GLN A 217 -3.91 12.58 -24.81
CA GLN A 217 -4.25 13.13 -26.13
C GLN A 217 -4.03 12.13 -27.27
N SER A 218 -3.12 11.17 -27.10
CA SER A 218 -2.82 10.12 -28.09
C SER A 218 -3.34 8.74 -27.66
N TRP A 219 -4.17 8.68 -26.61
CA TRP A 219 -4.64 7.43 -26.01
C TRP A 219 -5.42 6.55 -26.98
N ASP A 220 -6.44 7.10 -27.64
CA ASP A 220 -7.31 6.35 -28.56
C ASP A 220 -6.53 5.91 -29.80
N ALA A 221 -5.67 6.78 -30.33
CA ALA A 221 -4.78 6.46 -31.45
C ALA A 221 -3.80 5.33 -31.09
N CYS A 222 -3.24 5.35 -29.88
CA CYS A 222 -2.36 4.30 -29.38
C CYS A 222 -3.09 2.96 -29.27
N CYS A 223 -4.28 2.92 -28.66
CA CYS A 223 -5.07 1.71 -28.52
C CYS A 223 -5.42 1.11 -29.90
N ALA A 224 -5.89 1.94 -30.83
CA ALA A 224 -6.22 1.51 -32.19
C ALA A 224 -4.99 0.97 -32.94
N ALA A 225 -3.84 1.64 -32.82
CA ALA A 225 -2.61 1.21 -33.46
C ALA A 225 -2.08 -0.12 -32.90
N LEU A 226 -2.21 -0.35 -31.58
CA LEU A 226 -1.84 -1.62 -30.96
C LEU A 226 -2.71 -2.77 -31.49
N GLU A 227 -4.02 -2.58 -31.56
CA GLU A 227 -4.96 -3.57 -32.08
C GLU A 227 -4.68 -3.89 -33.56
N GLN A 228 -4.41 -2.88 -34.37
CA GLN A 228 -3.97 -3.05 -35.77
C GLN A 228 -2.61 -3.75 -35.89
N ALA A 229 -1.74 -3.59 -34.89
CA ALA A 229 -0.44 -4.25 -34.84
C ALA A 229 -0.50 -5.71 -34.35
N GLY A 230 -1.70 -6.25 -34.07
CA GLY A 230 -1.93 -7.63 -33.67
C GLY A 230 -1.97 -7.86 -32.16
N TRP A 231 -2.00 -6.81 -31.35
CA TRP A 231 -2.22 -6.93 -29.91
C TRP A 231 -3.70 -7.18 -29.60
N GLU A 232 -4.00 -8.23 -28.85
CA GLU A 232 -5.37 -8.57 -28.47
C GLU A 232 -5.73 -7.93 -27.13
N LYS A 233 -6.79 -7.13 -27.12
CA LYS A 233 -7.28 -6.47 -25.91
C LYS A 233 -7.82 -7.49 -24.92
N VAL A 234 -7.31 -7.45 -23.69
CA VAL A 234 -7.77 -8.33 -22.61
C VAL A 234 -9.02 -7.74 -21.94
N PRO A 235 -10.13 -8.50 -21.81
CA PRO A 235 -11.28 -8.05 -21.05
C PRO A 235 -10.93 -7.74 -19.59
N MET A 236 -11.23 -6.52 -19.16
CA MET A 236 -10.92 -6.05 -17.81
C MET A 236 -12.13 -6.18 -16.89
N ARG A 237 -11.92 -6.62 -15.64
CA ARG A 237 -13.00 -6.70 -14.63
C ARG A 237 -13.49 -5.34 -14.16
N ILE A 238 -12.55 -4.40 -14.07
CA ILE A 238 -12.80 -3.02 -13.68
C ILE A 238 -12.37 -2.17 -14.86
N GLN A 239 -13.24 -1.28 -15.33
CA GLN A 239 -12.93 -0.42 -16.48
C GLN A 239 -12.25 0.87 -16.01
N TYR A 240 -11.02 1.07 -16.45
CA TYR A 240 -10.29 2.32 -16.22
C TYR A 240 -10.33 3.21 -17.47
N ALA A 241 -10.30 4.52 -17.30
CA ALA A 241 -10.23 5.47 -18.41
C ALA A 241 -8.86 5.46 -19.10
N ASN A 242 -7.80 5.24 -18.31
CA ASN A 242 -6.41 5.49 -18.68
C ASN A 242 -5.51 4.25 -18.49
N TYR A 243 -6.08 3.04 -18.48
CA TYR A 243 -5.31 1.81 -18.39
C TYR A 243 -5.93 0.69 -19.22
N ARG A 244 -5.09 -0.05 -19.96
CA ARG A 244 -5.48 -1.20 -20.77
C ARG A 244 -4.44 -2.31 -20.69
N ASP A 245 -4.94 -3.53 -20.76
CA ASP A 245 -4.16 -4.75 -20.89
C ASP A 245 -4.32 -5.31 -22.30
N TYR A 246 -3.20 -5.66 -22.91
CA TYR A 246 -3.14 -6.36 -24.19
C TYR A 246 -2.33 -7.65 -24.03
N VAL A 247 -2.58 -8.65 -24.87
CA VAL A 247 -1.77 -9.86 -24.96
C VAL A 247 -1.30 -10.06 -26.40
N HIS A 248 -0.04 -10.47 -26.57
CA HIS A 248 0.47 -10.89 -27.86
C HIS A 248 0.07 -12.36 -28.09
N PRO A 249 -0.75 -12.67 -29.10
CA PRO A 249 -1.36 -14.01 -29.25
C PRO A 249 -0.31 -15.12 -29.40
N GLU A 250 0.78 -14.87 -30.12
CA GLU A 250 1.81 -15.88 -30.39
C GLU A 250 2.76 -16.12 -29.21
N LEU A 251 3.19 -15.05 -28.54
CA LEU A 251 4.20 -15.10 -27.49
C LEU A 251 3.59 -15.21 -26.08
N GLY A 252 2.30 -14.91 -25.94
CA GLY A 252 1.60 -14.87 -24.66
C GLY A 252 2.09 -13.77 -23.70
N ILE A 253 2.88 -12.81 -24.21
CA ILE A 253 3.37 -11.67 -23.41
C ILE A 253 2.23 -10.67 -23.24
N THR A 254 2.10 -10.14 -22.02
CA THR A 254 1.14 -9.08 -21.72
C THR A 254 1.78 -7.70 -21.86
N LEU A 255 1.03 -6.74 -22.40
CA LEU A 255 1.40 -5.32 -22.50
C LEU A 255 0.42 -4.47 -21.69
N ASP A 256 0.96 -3.74 -20.73
CA ASP A 256 0.25 -2.80 -19.88
C ASP A 256 0.44 -1.38 -20.45
N VAL A 257 -0.67 -0.75 -20.84
CA VAL A 257 -0.65 0.60 -21.42
C VAL A 257 -1.21 1.58 -20.40
N CYS A 258 -0.38 2.52 -19.97
CA CYS A 258 -0.72 3.57 -19.00
C CYS A 258 -0.93 4.92 -19.68
N GLY A 259 -2.10 5.53 -19.48
CA GLY A 259 -2.41 6.88 -19.92
C GLY A 259 -1.94 7.92 -18.90
N LEU A 260 -1.23 8.94 -19.38
CA LEU A 260 -0.69 10.06 -18.60
C LEU A 260 -1.35 11.38 -19.00
N GLN A 261 -1.55 12.28 -18.04
CA GLN A 261 -2.16 13.59 -18.27
C GLN A 261 -1.24 14.69 -17.76
N ASP A 262 -0.95 15.68 -18.59
CA ASP A 262 -0.25 16.90 -18.17
C ASP A 262 -1.18 17.79 -17.31
N ARG A 263 -0.70 18.17 -16.12
CA ARG A 263 -1.33 19.12 -15.20
C ARG A 263 -0.43 20.35 -14.97
N GLY A 264 0.20 20.85 -16.04
CA GLY A 264 1.05 22.03 -16.03
C GLY A 264 2.45 21.75 -15.50
N LYS A 265 2.63 21.79 -14.17
CA LYS A 265 3.93 21.56 -13.50
C LYS A 265 4.23 20.08 -13.23
N GLN A 266 3.23 19.23 -13.36
CA GLN A 266 3.27 17.81 -13.03
C GLN A 266 2.59 16.99 -14.12
N ILE A 267 2.94 15.71 -14.20
CA ILE A 267 2.25 14.73 -15.03
C ILE A 267 1.57 13.74 -14.08
N VAL A 268 0.29 13.42 -14.32
CA VAL A 268 -0.43 12.45 -13.50
C VAL A 268 -0.73 11.18 -14.30
N GLY A 269 -0.84 10.07 -13.59
CA GLY A 269 -1.27 8.79 -14.14
C GLY A 269 -1.89 7.92 -13.05
N GLY A 270 -1.82 6.60 -13.22
CA GLY A 270 -2.40 5.63 -12.28
C GLY A 270 -3.68 5.03 -12.83
N PHE A 271 -4.68 4.79 -11.98
CA PHE A 271 -5.93 4.15 -12.36
C PHE A 271 -7.09 5.11 -12.13
N ALA A 272 -7.67 5.60 -13.24
CA ALA A 272 -8.83 6.49 -13.24
C ALA A 272 -10.12 5.68 -13.47
N LEU A 273 -11.03 5.69 -12.50
CA LEU A 273 -12.38 5.12 -12.60
C LEU A 273 -13.37 6.18 -13.10
N PRO A 274 -13.91 6.05 -14.32
CA PRO A 274 -14.86 7.01 -14.88
C PRO A 274 -16.13 7.11 -14.02
N GLY A 275 -16.56 8.33 -13.69
CA GLY A 275 -17.81 8.58 -12.98
C GLY A 275 -17.77 8.32 -11.46
N TYR A 276 -16.62 7.95 -10.91
CA TYR A 276 -16.42 7.75 -9.47
C TYR A 276 -15.68 8.93 -8.82
N PRO A 277 -15.89 9.22 -7.53
CA PRO A 277 -15.26 10.33 -6.82
C PRO A 277 -13.75 10.13 -6.61
N ASP A 278 -13.05 11.15 -6.11
CA ASP A 278 -11.59 11.14 -5.91
C ASP A 278 -11.09 9.98 -5.02
N ASP A 279 -11.85 9.59 -4.00
CA ASP A 279 -11.51 8.46 -3.10
C ASP A 279 -11.50 7.09 -3.79
N TYR A 280 -12.02 7.02 -5.02
CA TYR A 280 -12.04 5.81 -5.84
C TYR A 280 -10.90 5.82 -6.87
N GLN A 281 -10.11 6.89 -6.92
CA GLN A 281 -9.02 7.02 -7.88
C GLN A 281 -7.72 6.51 -7.26
N ARG A 282 -6.82 6.00 -8.09
CA ARG A 282 -5.41 5.79 -7.69
C ARG A 282 -4.57 6.72 -8.54
N VAL A 283 -4.11 7.82 -7.96
CA VAL A 283 -3.36 8.87 -8.67
C VAL A 283 -1.86 8.74 -8.38
N SER A 284 -1.06 8.66 -9.45
CA SER A 284 0.39 8.83 -9.40
C SER A 284 0.79 10.21 -9.91
N VAL A 285 1.65 10.92 -9.19
CA VAL A 285 2.10 12.27 -9.54
C VAL A 285 3.59 12.29 -9.88
N PHE A 286 3.91 12.59 -11.12
CA PHE A 286 5.28 12.67 -11.61
C PHE A 286 5.72 14.14 -11.76
N PRO A 287 7.01 14.44 -11.51
CA PRO A 287 7.61 15.68 -12.00
C PRO A 287 7.47 15.79 -13.51
N LYS A 288 7.46 17.01 -14.04
CA LYS A 288 7.47 17.20 -15.50
C LYS A 288 8.75 16.62 -16.13
N PHE A 289 8.56 15.92 -17.25
CA PHE A 289 9.63 15.36 -18.07
C PHE A 289 9.27 15.45 -19.55
N ASP A 290 10.30 15.51 -20.40
CA ASP A 290 10.16 15.56 -21.85
C ASP A 290 10.52 14.21 -22.47
N LEU A 291 9.93 13.93 -23.62
CA LEU A 291 10.30 12.81 -24.47
C LEU A 291 11.25 13.28 -25.57
N ILE A 292 12.14 12.38 -25.99
CA ILE A 292 13.03 12.53 -27.14
C ILE A 292 12.86 11.31 -28.05
N GLN A 293 13.17 11.49 -29.33
CA GLN A 293 13.33 10.35 -30.22
C GLN A 293 14.75 9.80 -30.09
N LYS A 294 14.86 8.48 -30.08
CA LYS A 294 16.11 7.73 -30.07
C LYS A 294 16.05 6.65 -31.14
N ASP A 295 17.12 6.47 -31.89
CA ASP A 295 17.23 5.36 -32.83
C ASP A 295 17.54 4.04 -32.12
N THR A 296 16.85 3.00 -32.56
CA THR A 296 17.10 1.60 -32.18
C THR A 296 17.28 0.77 -33.44
N GLU A 297 17.74 -0.48 -33.31
CA GLU A 297 17.81 -1.41 -34.44
C GLU A 297 16.43 -1.70 -35.09
N TYR A 298 15.33 -1.36 -34.41
CA TYR A 298 13.95 -1.53 -34.88
C TYR A 298 13.34 -0.25 -35.49
N GLY A 299 14.09 0.87 -35.44
CA GLY A 299 13.67 2.20 -35.88
C GLY A 299 13.69 3.24 -34.76
N ALA A 300 13.31 4.48 -35.10
CA ALA A 300 13.16 5.56 -34.12
C ALA A 300 12.02 5.25 -33.13
N VAL A 301 12.27 5.48 -31.85
CA VAL A 301 11.30 5.30 -30.75
C VAL A 301 11.27 6.53 -29.85
N TRP A 302 10.16 6.75 -29.16
CA TRP A 302 10.07 7.76 -28.12
C TRP A 302 10.63 7.23 -26.79
N PHE A 303 11.39 8.08 -26.10
CA PHE A 303 12.02 7.73 -24.83
C PHE A 303 12.10 8.95 -23.90
N PRO A 304 11.99 8.80 -22.56
CA PRO A 304 12.15 9.92 -21.64
C PRO A 304 13.57 10.50 -21.71
N ARG A 305 13.71 11.83 -21.84
CA ARG A 305 15.02 12.51 -21.84
C ARG A 305 15.80 12.29 -20.54
N GLN A 306 15.07 12.23 -19.42
CA GLN A 306 15.62 12.08 -18.07
C GLN A 306 14.85 10.97 -17.34
N PRO A 307 15.04 9.70 -17.70
CA PRO A 307 14.24 8.60 -17.18
C PRO A 307 14.36 8.44 -15.66
N GLU A 308 15.46 8.89 -15.06
CA GLU A 308 15.69 8.86 -13.61
C GLU A 308 14.71 9.73 -12.85
N LYS A 309 14.14 10.78 -13.45
CA LYS A 309 13.07 11.59 -12.83
C LYS A 309 11.83 10.72 -12.58
N ILE A 310 11.45 9.93 -13.57
CA ILE A 310 10.30 9.01 -13.49
C ILE A 310 10.61 7.92 -12.47
N LEU A 311 11.77 7.26 -12.57
CA LEU A 311 12.16 6.16 -11.70
C LEU A 311 12.31 6.60 -10.23
N ARG A 312 12.88 7.78 -9.98
CA ARG A 312 12.99 8.33 -8.61
C ARG A 312 11.63 8.68 -8.03
N ALA A 313 10.72 9.27 -8.82
CA ALA A 313 9.36 9.54 -8.38
C ALA A 313 8.62 8.25 -8.02
N PHE A 314 8.81 7.19 -8.81
CA PHE A 314 8.11 5.94 -8.62
C PHE A 314 8.68 5.11 -7.46
N TYR A 315 9.99 4.83 -7.50
CA TYR A 315 10.66 3.83 -6.67
C TYR A 315 11.60 4.41 -5.60
N GLY A 316 11.91 5.72 -5.65
CA GLY A 316 12.92 6.33 -4.78
C GLY A 316 14.34 5.96 -5.20
N ASP A 317 15.05 5.24 -4.34
CA ASP A 317 16.30 4.58 -4.70
C ASP A 317 16.02 3.33 -5.53
N TRP A 318 15.73 3.57 -6.82
CA TRP A 318 15.39 2.55 -7.80
C TRP A 318 16.52 1.57 -8.12
N ARG A 319 17.76 1.88 -7.70
CA ARG A 319 18.91 1.00 -7.88
C ARG A 319 18.91 -0.15 -6.88
N THR A 320 18.37 0.06 -5.68
CA THR A 320 18.24 -0.99 -4.66
C THR A 320 16.98 -1.83 -4.92
N PRO A 321 17.10 -3.14 -5.21
CA PRO A 321 15.94 -3.99 -5.44
C PRO A 321 15.06 -4.12 -4.20
N ASN A 322 13.75 -4.03 -4.38
CA ASN A 322 12.77 -4.33 -3.35
C ASN A 322 11.86 -5.48 -3.81
N PRO A 323 12.09 -6.74 -3.36
CA PRO A 323 11.29 -7.90 -3.76
C PRO A 323 9.86 -7.87 -3.19
N ASN A 324 9.59 -6.95 -2.27
CA ASN A 324 8.29 -6.77 -1.63
C ASN A 324 7.46 -5.62 -2.23
N TRP A 325 7.97 -4.97 -3.27
CA TRP A 325 7.32 -3.87 -3.94
C TRP A 325 5.97 -4.28 -4.57
N ASP A 326 4.96 -3.46 -4.33
CA ASP A 326 3.68 -3.52 -5.03
C ASP A 326 3.35 -2.10 -5.55
N THR A 327 3.32 -1.91 -6.87
CA THR A 327 3.15 -0.57 -7.47
C THR A 327 1.88 0.16 -7.02
N VAL A 328 0.81 -0.58 -6.69
CA VAL A 328 -0.45 0.06 -6.31
C VAL A 328 -0.32 0.73 -4.93
N VAL A 329 0.47 0.13 -4.04
CA VAL A 329 0.58 0.51 -2.61
C VAL A 329 1.90 1.23 -2.29
N SER A 330 3.03 0.67 -2.74
CA SER A 330 4.38 1.11 -2.39
C SER A 330 4.84 2.37 -3.11
N ALA A 331 4.27 2.69 -4.27
CA ALA A 331 4.77 3.77 -5.14
C ALA A 331 4.92 5.09 -4.37
N LEU A 332 6.11 5.70 -4.43
CA LEU A 332 6.39 6.92 -3.65
C LEU A 332 5.61 8.12 -4.19
N ASN A 333 5.35 8.13 -5.49
CA ASN A 333 4.51 9.12 -6.15
C ASN A 333 3.00 8.87 -6.03
N LEU A 334 2.55 7.90 -5.22
CA LEU A 334 1.14 7.78 -4.89
C LEU A 334 0.69 9.02 -4.12
N GLU A 335 -0.26 9.77 -4.68
CA GLU A 335 -0.71 11.05 -4.11
C GLU A 335 -1.43 10.86 -2.77
N ASN A 336 -2.45 10.00 -2.77
CA ASN A 336 -3.30 9.74 -1.60
C ASN A 336 -3.48 8.24 -1.39
N PHE A 337 -3.58 7.82 -0.13
CA PHE A 337 -3.97 6.46 0.24
C PHE A 337 -5.51 6.33 0.23
N THR A 338 -6.08 6.46 -0.96
CA THR A 338 -7.54 6.51 -1.18
C THR A 338 -8.23 5.21 -0.77
N LEU A 339 -9.57 5.22 -0.73
CA LEU A 339 -10.37 4.04 -0.39
C LEU A 339 -10.11 2.87 -1.36
N LEU A 340 -9.94 3.17 -2.66
CA LEU A 340 -9.56 2.16 -3.65
C LEU A 340 -8.23 1.47 -3.30
N VAL A 341 -7.20 2.27 -3.00
CA VAL A 341 -5.86 1.75 -2.66
C VAL A 341 -5.91 0.96 -1.34
N ARG A 342 -6.64 1.44 -0.34
CA ARG A 342 -6.83 0.75 0.94
C ARG A 342 -7.50 -0.60 0.74
N CYS A 343 -8.60 -0.67 0.01
CA CYS A 343 -9.30 -1.92 -0.25
C CYS A 343 -8.44 -2.90 -1.05
N TYR A 344 -7.66 -2.44 -2.04
CA TYR A 344 -6.68 -3.27 -2.73
C TYR A 344 -5.61 -3.80 -1.75
N ALA A 345 -5.02 -2.92 -0.94
CA ALA A 345 -3.97 -3.30 0.01
C ALA A 345 -4.47 -4.31 1.05
N TYR A 346 -5.68 -4.11 1.59
CA TYR A 346 -6.34 -5.05 2.48
C TYR A 346 -6.61 -6.38 1.80
N HIS A 347 -7.16 -6.38 0.58
CA HIS A 347 -7.37 -7.60 -0.19
C HIS A 347 -6.09 -8.43 -0.29
N ARG A 348 -4.96 -7.79 -0.66
CA ARG A 348 -3.66 -8.46 -0.81
C ARG A 348 -3.11 -8.97 0.53
N LEU A 349 -3.20 -8.16 1.56
CA LEU A 349 -2.77 -8.53 2.92
C LEU A 349 -3.53 -9.75 3.42
N ILE A 350 -4.87 -9.73 3.34
CA ILE A 350 -5.75 -10.82 3.76
C ILE A 350 -5.48 -12.06 2.94
N GLN A 351 -5.33 -11.93 1.62
CA GLN A 351 -5.02 -13.05 0.73
C GLN A 351 -3.74 -13.78 1.16
N HIS A 352 -2.64 -13.06 1.36
CA HIS A 352 -1.37 -13.69 1.75
C HIS A 352 -1.44 -14.25 3.16
N TRP A 353 -2.17 -13.62 4.07
CA TRP A 353 -2.34 -14.12 5.43
C TRP A 353 -3.14 -15.43 5.43
N LEU A 354 -4.28 -15.46 4.73
CA LEU A 354 -5.09 -16.66 4.54
C LEU A 354 -4.27 -17.80 3.92
N LEU A 355 -3.37 -17.53 2.98
CA LEU A 355 -2.47 -18.53 2.37
C LEU A 355 -1.35 -19.02 3.30
N GLY A 356 -1.27 -18.50 4.53
CA GLY A 356 -0.21 -18.79 5.51
C GLY A 356 1.15 -18.18 5.13
N ASN A 357 1.20 -17.29 4.13
CA ASN A 357 2.39 -16.55 3.74
C ASN A 357 2.57 -15.31 4.62
N LEU A 358 2.88 -15.56 5.91
CA LEU A 358 2.99 -14.52 6.93
C LEU A 358 4.02 -13.44 6.57
N ALA A 359 5.13 -13.81 5.93
CA ALA A 359 6.15 -12.85 5.50
C ALA A 359 5.58 -11.84 4.49
N LYS A 360 4.87 -12.32 3.45
CA LYS A 360 4.30 -11.42 2.43
C LYS A 360 3.12 -10.61 2.99
N ALA A 361 2.28 -11.22 3.83
CA ALA A 361 1.19 -10.52 4.52
C ALA A 361 1.73 -9.41 5.44
N TRP A 362 2.80 -9.69 6.19
CA TRP A 362 3.52 -8.70 6.99
C TRP A 362 4.03 -7.55 6.14
N CYS A 363 4.62 -7.83 4.97
CA CYS A 363 5.09 -6.78 4.07
C CYS A 363 3.97 -5.87 3.57
N TYR A 364 2.78 -6.41 3.28
CA TYR A 364 1.62 -5.57 2.93
C TYR A 364 1.14 -4.74 4.13
N ALA A 365 1.11 -5.32 5.34
CA ALA A 365 0.77 -4.59 6.55
C ALA A 365 1.74 -3.43 6.80
N HIS A 366 3.04 -3.69 6.62
CA HIS A 366 4.07 -2.66 6.75
C HIS A 366 3.91 -1.55 5.71
N GLN A 367 3.65 -1.88 4.44
CA GLN A 367 3.39 -0.89 3.40
C GLN A 367 2.18 0.00 3.69
N ILE A 368 1.08 -0.58 4.19
CA ILE A 368 -0.10 0.18 4.60
C ILE A 368 0.31 1.16 5.70
N VAL A 369 1.01 0.71 6.75
CA VAL A 369 1.45 1.57 7.86
C VAL A 369 2.40 2.69 7.40
N LEU A 370 3.22 2.46 6.38
CA LEU A 370 4.08 3.51 5.80
C LEU A 370 3.27 4.59 5.08
N LYS A 371 2.08 4.25 4.54
CA LYS A 371 1.21 5.18 3.79
C LYS A 371 0.10 5.79 4.65
N ASP A 372 -0.37 5.04 5.64
CA ASP A 372 -1.33 5.44 6.65
C ASP A 372 -0.86 4.95 8.03
N PRO A 373 -0.08 5.77 8.75
CA PRO A 373 0.45 5.43 10.07
C PRO A 373 -0.61 5.26 11.16
N ASP A 374 -1.85 5.69 10.91
CA ASP A 374 -2.96 5.60 11.86
C ASP A 374 -3.87 4.39 11.57
N ASP A 375 -3.54 3.56 10.57
CA ASP A 375 -4.22 2.29 10.29
C ASP A 375 -3.95 1.25 11.40
N VAL A 376 -4.84 1.24 12.40
CA VAL A 376 -4.74 0.37 13.57
C VAL A 376 -4.84 -1.12 13.19
N LEU A 377 -5.59 -1.46 12.13
CA LEU A 377 -5.75 -2.86 11.71
C LEU A 377 -4.45 -3.39 11.10
N ALA A 378 -3.81 -2.62 10.22
CA ALA A 378 -2.52 -2.98 9.65
C ALA A 378 -1.43 -3.03 10.73
N LEU A 379 -1.38 -2.07 11.65
CA LEU A 379 -0.44 -2.06 12.78
C LEU A 379 -0.57 -3.30 13.67
N ARG A 380 -1.80 -3.59 14.13
CA ARG A 380 -2.06 -4.76 15.00
C ARG A 380 -1.85 -6.07 14.23
N GLY A 381 -2.29 -6.14 12.99
CA GLY A 381 -2.07 -7.29 12.12
C GLY A 381 -0.59 -7.60 11.96
N ARG A 382 0.23 -6.58 11.71
CA ARG A 382 1.69 -6.68 11.65
C ARG A 382 2.28 -7.27 12.95
N GLN A 383 1.90 -6.72 14.11
CA GLN A 383 2.37 -7.19 15.41
C GLN A 383 1.98 -8.65 15.70
N TRP A 384 0.75 -9.06 15.34
CA TRP A 384 0.32 -10.45 15.49
C TRP A 384 1.07 -11.39 14.58
N MET A 385 1.35 -11.00 13.34
CA MET A 385 2.17 -11.77 12.41
C MET A 385 3.63 -11.89 12.89
N GLU A 386 4.22 -10.83 13.45
CA GLU A 386 5.55 -10.85 14.07
C GLU A 386 5.61 -11.88 15.21
N ARG A 387 4.66 -11.82 16.15
CA ARG A 387 4.56 -12.78 17.26
C ARG A 387 4.39 -14.22 16.76
N ALA A 388 3.56 -14.41 15.74
CA ALA A 388 3.34 -15.72 15.13
C ALA A 388 4.62 -16.25 14.47
N MET A 389 5.35 -15.42 13.72
CA MET A 389 6.61 -15.80 13.08
C MET A 389 7.69 -16.14 14.11
N VAL A 390 7.85 -15.32 15.16
CA VAL A 390 8.79 -15.59 16.27
C VAL A 390 8.49 -16.93 16.95
N ARG A 391 7.21 -17.18 17.28
CA ARG A 391 6.79 -18.46 17.90
C ARG A 391 7.04 -19.66 16.98
N LEU A 392 6.96 -19.48 15.66
CA LEU A 392 7.20 -20.52 14.66
C LEU A 392 8.67 -20.59 14.23
N ASN A 393 9.57 -19.83 14.87
CA ASN A 393 10.98 -19.70 14.51
C ASN A 393 11.20 -19.35 13.02
N ARG A 394 10.42 -18.39 12.51
CA ARG A 394 10.53 -17.85 11.14
C ARG A 394 11.19 -16.47 11.20
N GLU A 395 12.05 -16.19 10.23
CA GLU A 395 12.67 -14.87 10.09
C GLU A 395 11.64 -13.77 9.82
N LEU A 396 11.84 -12.62 10.47
CA LEU A 396 11.05 -11.43 10.21
C LEU A 396 11.53 -10.77 8.90
N PRO A 397 10.63 -10.37 7.99
CA PRO A 397 11.04 -9.67 6.79
C PRO A 397 11.72 -8.34 7.11
N THR A 398 12.81 -8.05 6.42
CA THR A 398 13.43 -6.72 6.42
C THR A 398 12.85 -5.88 5.27
N TRP A 399 12.45 -4.65 5.58
CA TRP A 399 12.03 -3.71 4.54
C TRP A 399 13.24 -2.93 4.03
N PRO A 400 13.54 -2.94 2.71
CA PRO A 400 14.66 -2.20 2.17
C PRO A 400 14.53 -0.69 2.44
N LYS A 401 15.63 -0.02 2.80
CA LYS A 401 15.69 1.44 2.93
C LYS A 401 15.80 2.11 1.55
N ASN A 402 14.87 1.79 0.65
CA ASN A 402 14.87 2.30 -0.73
C ASN A 402 14.19 3.68 -0.88
N GLN A 403 13.86 4.35 0.24
CA GLN A 403 13.43 5.74 0.20
C GLN A 403 14.65 6.66 0.22
N VAL A 404 14.64 7.68 -0.65
CA VAL A 404 15.62 8.78 -0.58
C VAL A 404 15.57 9.32 0.83
N GLN A 405 16.68 9.20 1.55
CA GLN A 405 16.73 9.65 2.92
C GLN A 405 16.63 11.17 2.94
N LYS A 406 15.60 11.69 3.61
CA LYS A 406 15.42 13.12 3.82
C LYS A 406 15.35 13.37 5.31
N ARG A 407 16.40 13.98 5.85
CA ARG A 407 16.62 14.16 7.28
C ARG A 407 16.13 15.54 7.69
N ILE A 408 15.10 15.55 8.51
CA ILE A 408 14.46 16.74 9.05
C ILE A 408 15.13 17.07 10.37
N TYR A 409 15.45 18.34 10.56
CA TYR A 409 16.02 18.87 11.78
C TYR A 409 15.06 19.88 12.41
N THR A 410 14.87 19.79 13.72
CA THR A 410 14.13 20.82 14.48
C THR A 410 14.77 21.08 15.83
N ARG A 411 14.52 22.27 16.37
CA ARG A 411 14.93 22.70 17.70
C ARG A 411 13.69 23.00 18.52
N MET A 412 13.60 22.44 19.72
CA MET A 412 12.47 22.69 20.60
C MET A 412 12.88 22.70 22.07
N VAL A 413 12.10 23.41 22.89
CA VAL A 413 12.22 23.32 24.35
C VAL A 413 11.56 22.03 24.83
N ALA A 414 10.36 21.68 24.34
CA ALA A 414 9.64 20.46 24.73
C ALA A 414 9.29 20.38 26.23
N ASP A 415 9.11 21.52 26.91
CA ASP A 415 8.75 21.56 28.32
C ASP A 415 7.27 21.23 28.53
N LEU A 416 6.96 20.45 29.58
CA LEU A 416 5.64 19.84 29.81
C LEU A 416 5.08 19.21 28.53
N PHE A 417 5.80 18.25 27.95
CA PHE A 417 5.50 17.65 26.65
C PHE A 417 4.01 17.25 26.50
N HIS A 418 3.37 17.70 25.41
CA HIS A 418 1.91 17.71 25.25
C HIS A 418 1.50 17.53 23.79
N GLU A 419 0.20 17.44 23.50
CA GLU A 419 -0.31 17.13 22.15
C GLU A 419 0.15 18.12 21.07
N GLY A 420 0.28 19.41 21.40
CA GLY A 420 0.83 20.42 20.48
C GLY A 420 2.25 20.07 20.00
N HIS A 421 3.11 19.56 20.89
CA HIS A 421 4.44 19.07 20.53
C HIS A 421 4.35 17.82 19.64
N ILE A 422 3.43 16.89 19.96
CA ILE A 422 3.21 15.66 19.18
C ILE A 422 2.75 15.99 17.76
N ASN A 423 1.80 16.92 17.61
CA ASN A 423 1.29 17.35 16.31
C ASN A 423 2.37 18.03 15.46
N PHE A 424 3.18 18.89 16.07
CA PHE A 424 4.33 19.49 15.40
C PHE A 424 5.33 18.44 14.93
N LEU A 425 5.75 17.52 15.81
CA LEU A 425 6.70 16.46 15.47
C LEU A 425 6.15 15.49 14.41
N ARG A 426 4.84 15.21 14.42
CA ARG A 426 4.16 14.46 13.36
C ARG A 426 4.28 15.16 12.01
N ALA A 427 3.97 16.46 11.96
CA ALA A 427 4.06 17.24 10.74
C ALA A 427 5.51 17.36 10.24
N ALA A 428 6.47 17.59 11.14
CA ALA A 428 7.89 17.63 10.80
C ALA A 428 8.39 16.29 10.25
N ARG A 429 8.05 15.17 10.91
CA ARG A 429 8.43 13.83 10.47
C ARG A 429 7.85 13.45 9.10
N ALA A 430 6.69 14.00 8.73
CA ALA A 430 6.06 13.77 7.43
C ALA A 430 6.81 14.44 6.26
N LEU A 431 7.68 15.41 6.52
CA LEU A 431 8.47 16.08 5.47
C LEU A 431 9.66 15.24 4.97
N GLY A 432 10.01 14.16 5.68
CA GLY A 432 11.18 13.35 5.37
C GLY A 432 11.10 11.92 5.90
N THR A 433 12.23 11.24 5.93
CA THR A 433 12.36 9.84 6.36
C THR A 433 13.04 9.69 7.73
N HIS A 434 13.53 10.78 8.30
CA HIS A 434 14.18 10.82 9.60
C HIS A 434 13.93 12.17 10.25
N LEU A 435 13.54 12.21 11.53
CA LEU A 435 13.44 13.44 12.30
C LEU A 435 14.46 13.41 13.45
N THR A 436 15.40 14.36 13.40
CA THR A 436 16.29 14.65 14.52
C THR A 436 15.80 15.87 15.28
N VAL A 437 15.55 15.72 16.58
CA VAL A 437 15.10 16.80 17.45
C VAL A 437 16.25 17.25 18.36
N CYS A 438 16.61 18.52 18.29
CA CYS A 438 17.46 19.15 19.29
C CYS A 438 16.62 19.71 20.43
N VAL A 439 16.83 19.16 21.63
CA VAL A 439 16.25 19.65 22.87
C VAL A 439 17.15 20.74 23.44
N VAL A 440 16.67 21.99 23.38
CA VAL A 440 17.45 23.18 23.76
C VAL A 440 17.84 23.12 25.23
N SER A 441 19.08 23.51 25.57
CA SER A 441 19.61 23.49 26.94
C SER A 441 18.92 24.52 27.84
N ASP A 442 18.94 24.28 29.15
CA ASP A 442 18.27 25.14 30.13
C ASP A 442 18.87 26.56 30.12
N GLU A 443 20.19 26.68 29.93
CA GLU A 443 20.92 27.96 29.82
C GLU A 443 20.43 28.76 28.61
N ARG A 444 20.32 28.12 27.45
CA ARG A 444 19.82 28.79 26.24
C ARG A 444 18.36 29.17 26.34
N VAL A 445 17.55 28.39 27.06
CA VAL A 445 16.15 28.78 27.30
C VAL A 445 16.11 30.02 28.18
N MET A 446 16.96 30.09 29.21
CA MET A 446 17.09 31.28 30.06
C MET A 446 17.57 32.50 29.27
N GLU A 447 18.60 32.36 28.44
CA GLU A 447 19.13 33.44 27.59
C GLU A 447 18.08 33.98 26.61
N ASN A 448 17.33 33.10 25.95
CA ASN A 448 16.40 33.50 24.90
C ASN A 448 15.01 33.89 25.42
N LYS A 449 14.54 33.29 26.52
CA LYS A 449 13.16 33.46 27.02
C LYS A 449 13.07 34.13 28.38
N GLY A 450 14.20 34.39 29.06
CA GLY A 450 14.26 35.01 30.38
C GLY A 450 13.67 34.15 31.50
N LYS A 451 13.40 32.85 31.26
CA LYS A 451 12.86 31.92 32.25
C LYS A 451 13.40 30.52 32.05
N LEU A 452 13.55 29.78 33.15
CA LEU A 452 13.89 28.35 33.11
C LEU A 452 12.67 27.49 32.75
N PRO A 453 12.86 26.36 32.06
CA PRO A 453 11.84 25.33 31.93
C PRO A 453 11.44 24.73 33.28
N VAL A 454 10.24 24.14 33.35
CA VAL A 454 9.80 23.34 34.50
C VAL A 454 10.58 22.02 34.57
N MET A 455 10.75 21.35 33.42
CA MET A 455 11.49 20.09 33.30
C MET A 455 12.95 20.33 32.91
N LYS A 456 13.88 19.60 33.53
CA LYS A 456 15.31 19.64 33.17
C LYS A 456 15.54 19.15 31.74
N GLN A 457 16.63 19.58 31.10
CA GLN A 457 16.95 19.16 29.73
C GLN A 457 16.92 17.64 29.53
N ALA A 458 17.46 16.86 30.47
CA ALA A 458 17.48 15.41 30.39
C ALA A 458 16.06 14.78 30.41
N GLU A 459 15.15 15.33 31.21
CA GLU A 459 13.76 14.87 31.30
C GLU A 459 13.00 15.16 30.01
N ARG A 460 13.20 16.38 29.46
CA ARG A 460 12.62 16.80 28.18
C ARG A 460 13.15 15.91 27.05
N ALA A 461 14.45 15.64 27.02
CA ALA A 461 15.09 14.76 26.04
C ALA A 461 14.55 13.33 26.08
N ALA A 462 14.36 12.77 27.29
CA ALA A 462 13.81 11.42 27.46
C ALA A 462 12.39 11.29 26.89
N VAL A 463 11.51 12.27 27.15
CA VAL A 463 10.13 12.23 26.65
C VAL A 463 10.07 12.45 25.14
N VAL A 464 10.91 13.36 24.60
CA VAL A 464 11.03 13.56 23.14
C VAL A 464 11.54 12.29 22.47
N ALA A 465 12.53 11.60 23.04
CA ALA A 465 13.06 10.35 22.51
C ALA A 465 12.02 9.21 22.49
N ALA A 466 11.04 9.24 23.39
CA ALA A 466 9.94 8.28 23.43
C ALA A 466 8.81 8.59 22.41
N CYS A 467 8.84 9.75 21.76
CA CYS A 467 7.82 10.14 20.78
C CYS A 467 7.94 9.31 19.49
N LYS A 468 6.86 8.65 19.05
CA LYS A 468 6.86 7.76 17.87
C LYS A 468 7.31 8.41 16.54
N TYR A 469 7.32 9.75 16.48
CA TYR A 469 7.71 10.51 15.29
C TYR A 469 9.18 10.94 15.30
N VAL A 470 9.91 10.71 16.39
CA VAL A 470 11.30 11.15 16.56
C VAL A 470 12.22 9.95 16.36
N ASP A 471 13.20 10.10 15.46
CA ASP A 471 14.17 9.05 15.16
C ASP A 471 15.49 9.25 15.92
N ALA A 472 15.84 10.49 16.25
CA ALA A 472 17.04 10.82 17.03
C ALA A 472 16.83 12.09 17.87
N VAL A 473 17.45 12.12 19.04
CA VAL A 473 17.48 13.30 19.93
C VAL A 473 18.92 13.74 20.12
N MET A 474 19.14 15.06 20.07
CA MET A 474 20.39 15.70 20.44
C MET A 474 20.13 16.83 21.43
N THR A 475 21.15 17.23 22.17
CA THR A 475 21.09 18.29 23.20
C THR A 475 21.99 19.48 22.88
N GLU A 476 22.81 19.36 21.84
CA GLU A 476 23.76 20.37 21.41
C GLU A 476 23.39 20.88 20.02
N THR A 477 23.55 22.18 19.79
CA THR A 477 23.32 22.83 18.49
C THR A 477 24.09 24.15 18.46
N PRO A 478 24.53 24.65 17.30
CA PRO A 478 25.03 26.03 17.19
C PRO A 478 23.95 27.07 17.57
N PRO A 479 24.33 28.34 17.85
CA PRO A 479 23.39 29.41 18.13
C PRO A 479 22.38 29.62 16.99
N GLY A 480 22.87 29.77 15.75
CA GLY A 480 22.08 29.78 14.52
C GLY A 480 22.20 28.48 13.73
N VAL A 481 21.26 28.23 12.83
CA VAL A 481 21.28 27.09 11.91
C VAL A 481 21.88 27.54 10.59
N THR A 482 23.08 27.06 10.27
CA THR A 482 23.83 27.45 9.06
C THR A 482 23.84 26.32 8.01
N PRO A 483 24.06 26.64 6.72
CA PRO A 483 24.20 25.63 5.68
C PRO A 483 25.29 24.60 5.97
N GLU A 484 26.42 25.03 6.54
CA GLU A 484 27.55 24.15 6.89
C GLU A 484 27.16 23.16 7.99
N TYR A 485 26.40 23.62 8.99
CA TYR A 485 25.90 22.75 10.06
C TYR A 485 24.89 21.73 9.51
N MET A 486 23.95 22.18 8.66
CA MET A 486 22.97 21.30 8.01
C MET A 486 23.69 20.24 7.18
N LEU A 487 24.63 20.66 6.32
CA LEU A 487 25.40 19.76 5.47
C LEU A 487 26.23 18.76 6.27
N ARG A 488 26.97 19.22 7.29
CA ARG A 488 27.83 18.36 8.13
C ARG A 488 27.06 17.25 8.84
N ASN A 489 25.81 17.52 9.24
CA ASN A 489 24.95 16.55 9.90
C ASN A 489 24.00 15.82 8.94
N GLY A 490 24.09 16.12 7.64
CA GLY A 490 23.25 15.54 6.59
C GLY A 490 21.77 15.92 6.71
N PHE A 491 21.44 17.11 7.21
CA PHE A 491 20.06 17.60 7.30
C PHE A 491 19.63 18.31 6.02
N ASP A 492 18.43 17.99 5.55
CA ASP A 492 17.86 18.51 4.29
C ASP A 492 16.86 19.65 4.53
N ILE A 493 16.06 19.56 5.60
CA ILE A 493 15.06 20.58 5.95
C ILE A 493 15.18 20.92 7.43
N TYR A 494 15.14 22.22 7.72
CA TYR A 494 14.95 22.78 9.05
C TYR A 494 13.49 23.19 9.26
N THR A 495 12.91 22.75 10.38
CA THR A 495 11.50 23.03 10.72
C THR A 495 11.35 23.76 12.03
N PHE A 496 10.33 24.63 12.09
CA PHE A 496 9.87 25.27 13.32
C PHE A 496 8.38 25.64 13.20
N ALA A 497 7.75 26.00 14.32
CA ALA A 497 6.39 26.55 14.37
C ALA A 497 6.39 27.82 15.20
N CYS A 498 5.47 28.75 14.94
CA CYS A 498 5.40 30.04 15.62
C CYS A 498 4.00 30.27 16.19
N ALA A 499 3.91 30.66 17.46
CA ALA A 499 2.66 31.03 18.10
C ALA A 499 2.33 32.53 17.94
N SER A 500 3.32 33.35 17.57
CA SER A 500 3.17 34.79 17.34
C SER A 500 4.11 35.29 16.23
N GLU A 501 3.81 36.49 15.71
CA GLU A 501 4.66 37.14 14.71
C GLU A 501 6.05 37.50 15.26
N GLN A 502 6.15 37.86 16.53
CA GLN A 502 7.44 38.12 17.17
C GLN A 502 8.30 36.85 17.19
N GLU A 503 7.74 35.71 17.59
CA GLU A 503 8.45 34.43 17.57
C GLU A 503 8.86 34.02 16.14
N ARG A 504 8.02 34.34 15.15
CA ARG A 504 8.34 34.15 13.73
C ARG A 504 9.60 34.91 13.34
N GLN A 505 9.65 36.21 13.61
CA GLN A 505 10.83 37.03 13.29
C GLN A 505 12.10 36.52 13.97
N GLU A 506 12.02 36.12 15.24
CA GLU A 506 13.15 35.55 15.99
C GLU A 506 13.63 34.23 15.38
N LYS A 507 12.72 33.34 14.97
CA LYS A 507 13.10 32.05 14.38
C LYS A 507 13.67 32.18 12.98
N TYR A 508 13.16 33.09 12.14
CA TYR A 508 13.77 33.35 10.83
C TYR A 508 15.16 33.98 10.97
N LYS A 509 15.43 34.78 12.00
CA LYS A 509 16.80 35.24 12.30
C LYS A 509 17.74 34.06 12.59
N LEU A 510 17.28 33.01 13.25
CA LEU A 510 18.12 31.85 13.55
C LEU A 510 18.49 31.02 12.31
N CYS A 511 17.75 31.12 11.21
CA CYS A 511 17.99 30.35 9.98
C CYS A 511 18.16 31.22 8.73
N HIS A 512 18.47 32.51 8.88
CA HIS A 512 18.54 33.46 7.75
C HIS A 512 19.58 33.10 6.69
N MET A 513 20.56 32.26 7.03
CA MET A 513 21.62 31.80 6.12
C MET A 513 21.19 30.60 5.28
N LEU A 514 20.09 29.93 5.63
CA LEU A 514 19.62 28.76 4.89
C LEU A 514 18.91 29.19 3.60
N PRO A 515 19.07 28.42 2.50
CA PRO A 515 18.23 28.55 1.32
C PRO A 515 16.74 28.38 1.68
N ALA A 516 15.86 29.11 0.99
CA ALA A 516 14.43 29.11 1.28
C ALA A 516 13.80 27.71 1.17
N GLU A 517 14.27 26.89 0.24
CA GLU A 517 13.84 25.50 0.04
C GLU A 517 14.20 24.54 1.19
N MET A 518 15.13 24.93 2.07
CA MET A 518 15.52 24.16 3.25
C MET A 518 14.71 24.57 4.50
N ILE A 519 13.90 25.63 4.43
CA ILE A 519 13.16 26.15 5.59
C ILE A 519 11.69 25.79 5.45
N GLN A 520 11.12 25.17 6.48
CA GLN A 520 9.69 24.88 6.53
C GLN A 520 9.07 25.31 7.86
N GLU A 521 8.26 26.37 7.83
CA GLU A 521 7.38 26.75 8.94
C GLU A 521 6.16 25.81 8.94
N LEU A 522 5.83 25.27 10.11
CA LEU A 522 4.72 24.35 10.35
C LEU A 522 3.67 24.99 11.24
N SER A 523 2.42 24.52 11.10
CA SER A 523 1.29 25.04 11.86
C SER A 523 1.43 24.81 13.36
N TYR A 524 1.21 25.86 14.15
CA TYR A 524 1.10 25.77 15.60
C TYR A 524 -0.29 25.22 16.00
N THR A 525 -0.36 24.38 17.04
CA THR A 525 -1.64 23.84 17.54
C THR A 525 -2.29 24.83 18.52
N PRO A 526 -3.44 25.45 18.19
CA PRO A 526 -4.11 26.39 19.09
C PRO A 526 -4.75 25.67 20.29
N GLY A 527 -4.94 26.37 21.40
CA GLY A 527 -5.64 25.86 22.59
C GLY A 527 -4.81 24.99 23.54
N ILE A 528 -3.51 24.80 23.27
CA ILE A 528 -2.58 24.12 24.18
C ILE A 528 -1.17 24.71 24.10
N SER A 529 -0.54 24.95 25.26
CA SER A 529 0.86 25.35 25.38
C SER A 529 1.40 25.04 26.79
N THR A 530 2.73 25.02 26.97
CA THR A 530 3.34 24.93 28.31
C THR A 530 2.81 26.01 29.25
N SER A 531 2.69 27.26 28.78
CA SER A 531 2.19 28.38 29.59
C SER A 531 0.73 28.16 30.03
N ASP A 532 -0.11 27.65 29.13
CA ASP A 532 -1.51 27.33 29.41
C ASP A 532 -1.63 26.17 30.42
N LEU A 533 -0.84 25.10 30.26
CA LEU A 533 -0.80 24.00 31.24
C LEU A 533 -0.36 24.49 32.63
N VAL A 534 0.65 25.35 32.71
CA VAL A 534 1.08 25.97 33.97
C VAL A 534 -0.05 26.81 34.58
N MET A 535 -0.75 27.61 33.77
CA MET A 535 -1.86 28.44 34.22
C MET A 535 -3.00 27.59 34.80
N ARG A 536 -3.41 26.54 34.09
CA ARG A 536 -4.45 25.60 34.56
C ARG A 536 -4.08 24.98 35.91
N ILE A 537 -2.81 24.60 36.10
CA ILE A 537 -2.31 24.07 37.37
C ILE A 537 -2.38 25.14 38.48
N GLN A 538 -1.95 26.37 38.19
CA GLN A 538 -1.98 27.49 39.13
C GLN A 538 -3.43 27.87 39.53
N GLU A 539 -4.36 27.81 38.59
CA GLU A 539 -5.81 28.03 38.79
C GLU A 539 -6.50 26.89 39.55
N GLY A 540 -5.79 25.80 39.85
CA GLY A 540 -6.25 24.74 40.73
C GLY A 540 -6.82 23.52 40.03
N ALA A 541 -6.53 23.31 38.74
CA ALA A 541 -6.81 22.05 38.07
C ALA A 541 -6.19 20.88 38.88
N GLY A 542 -7.03 19.91 39.28
CA GLY A 542 -6.63 18.79 40.13
C GLY A 542 -6.83 18.99 41.64
N ARG A 543 -7.30 20.16 42.11
CA ARG A 543 -7.74 20.30 43.51
C ARG A 543 -9.03 19.51 43.73
N LYS A 544 -9.09 18.70 44.79
CA LYS A 544 -10.35 18.12 45.26
C LYS A 544 -11.29 19.28 45.65
N HIS A 545 -12.49 19.31 45.09
CA HIS A 545 -13.55 20.18 45.61
C HIS A 545 -13.86 19.73 47.04
N THR A 546 -13.25 20.40 48.02
CA THR A 546 -13.66 20.26 49.41
C THR A 546 -14.96 21.03 49.57
N GLY A 547 -16.08 20.32 49.41
CA GLY A 547 -17.39 20.84 49.76
C GLY A 547 -17.35 21.37 51.20
N ALA A 548 -17.79 22.62 51.37
CA ALA A 548 -17.96 23.23 52.67
C ALA A 548 -18.86 22.34 53.55
N LYS A 549 -18.28 21.71 54.58
CA LYS A 549 -19.07 21.26 55.72
C LYS A 549 -19.45 22.52 56.51
N ASN A 550 -20.69 22.96 56.33
CA ASN A 550 -21.35 23.84 57.28
C ASN A 550 -21.27 23.20 58.67
N GLY A 551 -20.39 23.73 59.52
CA GLY A 551 -20.42 23.49 60.95
C GLY A 551 -21.64 24.18 61.52
N LEU A 552 -22.72 23.42 61.71
CA LEU A 552 -23.71 23.70 62.74
C LEU A 552 -22.98 23.67 64.09
N HIS A 553 -22.68 24.84 64.64
CA HIS A 553 -22.49 25.01 66.07
C HIS A 553 -23.81 25.50 66.65
N ILE A 554 -24.44 24.63 67.45
CA ILE A 554 -25.57 24.97 68.32
C ILE A 554 -24.99 25.39 69.69
N SER A 555 -25.44 26.56 70.15
CA SER A 555 -25.62 26.96 71.57
C SER A 555 -26.41 28.28 71.51
N GLU A 556 -27.59 28.45 72.08
CA GLU A 556 -28.36 27.71 73.10
C GLU A 556 -29.78 27.35 72.64
#